data_AF-A0A3G2E9N6-F1
#
_entry.id   AF-A0A3G2E9N6-F1
#
_cell.length_a   1.000
_cell.length_b   1.000
_cell.length_c   1.000
_cell.angle_alpha   90.00
_cell.angle_beta   90.00
_cell.angle_gamma   90.00
#
_symmetry.space_group_name_H-M   'P 1'
#
loop_
_entity.id
_entity.type
_entity.pdbx_description
1 polymer ?
#
loop_
_entity_poly.entity_id
_entity_poly.type
_entity_poly.pdbx_seq_one_letter_code
_entity_poly.pdbx_strand_id
1 'polypeptide(L)'
;MAAVTGKASGTMRFNLFNGWLAQRLLFRRDLERKAVPLLWFRLLWPLVWQKRLLMPLVTRKGIYCFYSDAFVRRVAEIIGERSCLEIAAGDGTLSRFLRQEGIQVRATDNYSWHDRISFPADVERLEAIAAIRKYAPEVVLCSWPPSQNNFEREVFQTASVRIYLVVVSIHHFASGNWSDYASQQSFAMEHRPDLARLLLPPELGCDVLLFRRNGSRAESSRGEHD
;
A
#
# COMPACT_ATOMS: atom_id res chain seq x y z
N MET A 1 -9.56 -35.09 -2.57
CA MET A 1 -9.56 -35.82 -3.86
C MET A 1 -8.58 -35.13 -4.80
N ALA A 2 -7.72 -35.93 -5.43
CA ALA A 2 -6.61 -35.49 -6.27
C ALA A 2 -7.06 -35.05 -7.67
N ALA A 3 -6.20 -34.20 -8.26
CA ALA A 3 -5.81 -34.15 -9.68
C ALA A 3 -6.05 -32.80 -10.37
N VAL A 4 -5.03 -31.92 -10.33
CA VAL A 4 -4.53 -31.22 -11.53
C VAL A 4 -3.01 -31.06 -11.39
N THR A 5 -2.28 -32.16 -11.60
CA THR A 5 -0.87 -32.10 -11.97
C THR A 5 -0.78 -31.78 -13.46
N GLY A 6 -0.66 -30.50 -13.77
CA GLY A 6 -0.24 -30.00 -15.07
C GLY A 6 1.00 -29.13 -14.88
N LYS A 7 2.19 -29.74 -14.86
CA LYS A 7 3.47 -29.02 -14.92
C LYS A 7 3.53 -28.22 -16.23
N ALA A 8 3.20 -26.94 -16.18
CA ALA A 8 3.70 -25.96 -17.15
C ALA A 8 4.94 -25.28 -16.53
N SER A 9 6.05 -26.03 -16.47
CA SER A 9 7.38 -25.46 -16.20
C SER A 9 7.91 -24.74 -17.44
N GLY A 10 7.11 -23.82 -18.00
CA GLY A 10 7.60 -22.80 -18.90
C GLY A 10 7.99 -21.60 -18.04
N THR A 11 9.20 -21.06 -18.19
CA THR A 11 9.52 -19.76 -17.62
C THR A 11 8.48 -18.76 -18.11
N MET A 12 7.58 -18.31 -17.23
CA MET A 12 6.63 -17.24 -17.54
C MET A 12 7.46 -16.01 -17.92
N ARG A 13 7.37 -15.56 -19.16
CA ARG A 13 8.11 -14.41 -19.66
C ARG A 13 7.21 -13.62 -20.58
N PHE A 14 7.31 -12.30 -20.47
CA PHE A 14 6.76 -11.41 -21.48
C PHE A 14 7.50 -11.60 -22.81
N ASN A 15 6.80 -11.39 -23.92
CA ASN A 15 7.47 -11.07 -25.18
C ASN A 15 8.08 -9.67 -25.09
N LEU A 16 9.01 -9.36 -26.00
CA LEU A 16 9.77 -8.11 -25.97
C LEU A 16 8.87 -6.87 -25.99
N PHE A 17 7.79 -6.89 -26.79
CA PHE A 17 6.87 -5.75 -26.92
C PHE A 17 6.08 -5.49 -25.62
N ASN A 18 5.42 -6.50 -25.05
CA ASN A 18 4.65 -6.36 -23.82
C ASN A 18 5.57 -6.03 -22.63
N GLY A 19 6.74 -6.68 -22.58
CA GLY A 19 7.76 -6.40 -21.57
C GLY A 19 8.22 -4.95 -21.64
N TRP A 20 8.54 -4.45 -22.84
CA TRP A 20 8.92 -3.05 -23.05
C TRP A 20 7.80 -2.07 -22.65
N LEU A 21 6.55 -2.36 -23.01
CA LEU A 21 5.43 -1.49 -22.69
C LEU A 21 5.14 -1.44 -21.19
N ALA A 22 5.10 -2.60 -20.52
CA ALA A 22 4.95 -2.69 -19.07
C ALA A 22 6.12 -2.02 -18.34
N GLN A 23 7.36 -2.23 -18.81
CA GLN A 23 8.56 -1.57 -18.28
C GLN A 23 8.44 -0.05 -18.37
N ARG A 24 8.09 0.47 -19.55
CA ARG A 24 7.96 1.91 -19.79
C ARG A 24 6.79 2.52 -19.03
N LEU A 25 5.72 1.77 -18.77
CA LEU A 25 4.56 2.25 -18.03
C LEU A 25 4.77 2.29 -16.51
N LEU A 26 5.34 1.22 -15.95
CA LEU A 26 5.25 0.94 -14.51
C LEU A 26 6.56 1.13 -13.76
N PHE A 27 7.69 1.14 -14.49
CA PHE A 27 9.01 1.16 -13.91
C PHE A 27 9.83 2.36 -14.41
N ARG A 28 10.71 2.87 -13.54
CA ARG A 28 11.72 3.86 -13.90
C ARG A 28 12.92 3.18 -14.55
N ARG A 29 13.46 2.18 -13.86
CA ARG A 29 14.59 1.34 -14.27
C ARG A 29 14.48 0.00 -13.54
N ASP A 30 14.84 -1.09 -14.20
CA ASP A 30 14.77 -2.44 -13.62
C ASP A 30 13.41 -2.69 -12.94
N LEU A 31 13.37 -2.95 -11.63
CA LEU A 31 12.13 -3.09 -10.86
C LEU A 31 11.82 -1.90 -9.94
N GLU A 32 12.55 -0.79 -10.08
CA GLU A 32 12.24 0.46 -9.41
C GLU A 32 10.92 1.01 -9.98
N ARG A 33 9.87 0.97 -9.16
CA ARG A 33 8.54 1.49 -9.52
C ARG A 33 8.60 3.01 -9.70
N LYS A 34 7.73 3.53 -10.54
CA LYS A 34 7.44 4.97 -10.63
C LYS A 34 5.96 5.25 -10.36
N ALA A 35 5.64 6.46 -9.92
CA ALA A 35 4.26 6.92 -9.89
C ALA A 35 3.71 6.95 -11.32
N VAL A 36 2.56 6.32 -11.55
CA VAL A 36 2.05 6.07 -12.89
C VAL A 36 0.99 7.10 -13.26
N PRO A 37 1.20 7.93 -14.29
CA PRO A 37 0.15 8.83 -14.76
C PRO A 37 -1.04 8.05 -15.32
N LEU A 38 -2.23 8.28 -14.76
CA LEU A 38 -3.43 7.53 -15.18
C LEU A 38 -3.75 7.67 -16.66
N LEU A 39 -3.51 8.84 -17.26
CA LEU A 39 -3.75 9.08 -18.68
C LEU A 39 -2.96 8.08 -19.55
N TRP A 40 -1.65 7.99 -19.30
CA TRP A 40 -0.77 7.10 -20.05
C TRP A 40 -1.05 5.64 -19.76
N PHE A 41 -1.37 5.30 -18.51
CA PHE A 41 -1.78 3.94 -18.16
C PHE A 41 -3.03 3.53 -18.93
N ARG A 42 -4.09 4.35 -18.93
CA ARG A 42 -5.35 4.03 -19.62
C ARG A 42 -5.18 3.91 -21.13
N LEU A 43 -4.28 4.69 -21.72
CA LEU A 43 -4.00 4.64 -23.16
C LEU A 43 -3.21 3.38 -23.57
N LEU A 44 -2.18 3.02 -22.79
CA LEU A 44 -1.20 2.01 -23.20
C LEU A 44 -1.43 0.64 -22.56
N TRP A 45 -2.03 0.57 -21.36
CA TRP A 45 -2.31 -0.70 -20.68
C TRP A 45 -3.17 -1.68 -21.49
N PRO A 46 -4.20 -1.24 -22.23
CA PRO A 46 -4.97 -2.14 -23.11
C PRO A 46 -4.12 -2.84 -24.18
N LEU A 47 -2.98 -2.27 -24.57
CA LEU A 47 -2.07 -2.86 -25.55
C LEU A 47 -1.15 -3.94 -24.94
N VAL A 48 -1.08 -4.03 -23.60
CA VAL A 48 -0.37 -5.10 -22.89
C VAL A 48 -1.28 -6.34 -22.82
N TRP A 49 -1.40 -7.10 -23.90
CA TRP A 49 -2.26 -8.30 -23.94
C TRP A 49 -1.75 -9.44 -23.05
N GLN A 50 -0.46 -9.45 -22.67
CA GLN A 50 0.11 -10.40 -21.70
C GLN A 50 0.02 -9.90 -20.24
N LYS A 51 -0.80 -8.89 -19.94
CA LYS A 51 -0.89 -8.25 -18.60
C LYS A 51 -1.09 -9.22 -17.43
N ARG A 52 -1.73 -10.37 -17.66
CA ARG A 52 -1.92 -11.44 -16.64
C ARG A 52 -0.59 -12.01 -16.10
N LEU A 53 0.51 -11.87 -16.85
CA LEU A 53 1.84 -12.32 -16.41
C LEU A 53 2.52 -11.33 -15.45
N LEU A 54 2.08 -10.07 -15.40
CA LEU A 54 2.78 -9.02 -14.64
C LEU A 54 2.85 -9.35 -13.15
N MET A 55 1.69 -9.42 -12.49
CA MET A 55 1.64 -9.56 -11.03
C MET A 55 2.33 -10.85 -10.54
N PRO A 56 2.14 -12.04 -11.17
CA PRO A 56 2.88 -13.24 -10.78
C PRO A 56 4.42 -13.13 -10.89
N LEU A 57 4.93 -12.28 -11.78
CA LEU A 57 6.37 -12.06 -11.93
C LEU A 57 6.92 -11.11 -10.89
N VAL A 58 6.22 -10.00 -10.63
CA VAL A 58 6.72 -8.92 -9.77
C VAL A 58 6.44 -9.16 -8.28
N THR A 59 5.41 -9.93 -7.94
CA THR A 59 5.14 -10.34 -6.53
C THR A 59 6.27 -11.21 -5.95
N ARG A 60 6.96 -12.00 -6.79
CA ARG A 60 8.18 -12.73 -6.41
C ARG A 60 9.34 -11.81 -6.03
N LYS A 61 9.21 -10.51 -6.31
CA LYS A 61 10.16 -9.45 -6.00
C LYS A 61 9.58 -8.45 -4.98
N GLY A 62 8.52 -8.84 -4.27
CA GLY A 62 7.88 -8.03 -3.23
C GLY A 62 7.00 -6.89 -3.75
N ILE A 63 6.62 -6.89 -5.03
CA ILE A 63 5.74 -5.88 -5.61
C ILE A 63 4.31 -6.40 -5.65
N TYR A 64 3.44 -5.84 -4.80
CA TYR A 64 2.04 -6.23 -4.67
C TYR A 64 1.06 -5.28 -5.37
N CYS A 65 1.49 -4.05 -5.67
CA CYS A 65 0.73 -3.09 -6.46
C CYS A 65 1.65 -2.02 -7.07
N PHE A 66 1.06 -1.24 -7.97
CA PHE A 66 1.62 0.01 -8.48
C PHE A 66 0.69 1.17 -8.11
N TYR A 67 1.29 2.32 -7.85
CA TYR A 67 0.57 3.51 -7.43
C TYR A 67 0.45 4.48 -8.59
N SER A 68 -0.77 4.91 -8.89
CA SER A 68 -0.93 6.05 -9.79
C SER A 68 -0.54 7.35 -9.09
N ASP A 69 -0.18 8.36 -9.87
CA ASP A 69 -0.01 9.73 -9.38
C ASP A 69 -1.24 10.24 -8.62
N ALA A 70 -2.44 9.96 -9.14
CA ALA A 70 -3.70 10.29 -8.51
C ALA A 70 -3.86 9.60 -7.14
N PHE A 71 -3.50 8.32 -7.00
CA PHE A 71 -3.55 7.63 -5.71
C PHE A 71 -2.63 8.31 -4.69
N VAL A 72 -1.38 8.57 -5.07
CA VAL A 72 -0.39 9.19 -4.17
C VAL A 72 -0.88 10.56 -3.70
N ARG A 73 -1.38 11.41 -4.61
CA ARG A 73 -1.94 12.74 -4.25
C ARG A 73 -3.12 12.65 -3.30
N ARG A 74 -4.06 11.73 -3.53
CA ARG A 74 -5.21 11.55 -2.63
C ARG A 74 -4.80 11.04 -1.25
N VAL A 75 -3.80 10.17 -1.18
CA VAL A 75 -3.25 9.72 0.11
C VAL A 75 -2.51 10.89 0.80
N ALA A 76 -1.76 11.70 0.06
CA ALA A 76 -1.12 12.91 0.58
C ALA A 76 -2.15 13.91 1.16
N GLU A 77 -3.27 14.16 0.46
CA GLU A 77 -4.39 14.97 0.96
C GLU A 77 -4.97 14.42 2.28
N ILE A 78 -5.10 13.09 2.40
CA ILE A 78 -5.62 12.44 3.61
C ILE A 78 -4.65 12.64 4.79
N ILE A 79 -3.34 12.51 4.53
CA ILE A 79 -2.29 12.68 5.55
C ILE A 79 -2.24 14.15 6.01
N GLY A 80 -2.23 15.08 5.06
CA GLY A 80 -2.04 16.51 5.32
C GLY A 80 -0.70 16.79 5.99
N GLU A 81 -0.71 17.64 7.01
CA GLU A 81 0.50 18.03 7.77
C GLU A 81 0.84 17.08 8.93
N ARG A 82 0.04 16.01 9.11
CA ARG A 82 0.15 15.12 10.26
C ARG A 82 1.38 14.22 10.16
N SER A 83 1.93 13.85 11.32
CA SER A 83 3.02 12.87 11.40
C SER A 83 2.59 11.53 10.81
N CYS A 84 3.37 10.99 9.86
CA CYS A 84 3.01 9.78 9.13
C CYS A 84 4.07 8.68 9.23
N LEU A 85 3.61 7.46 9.52
CA LEU A 85 4.41 6.24 9.56
C LEU A 85 3.84 5.20 8.60
N GLU A 86 4.64 4.74 7.64
CA GLU A 86 4.38 3.52 6.89
C GLU A 86 5.02 2.32 7.60
N ILE A 87 4.20 1.35 7.98
CA ILE A 87 4.61 0.08 8.59
C ILE A 87 4.55 -1.05 7.56
N ALA A 88 5.41 -2.05 7.70
CA ALA A 88 5.58 -3.12 6.71
C ALA A 88 5.77 -2.54 5.28
N ALA A 89 6.61 -1.51 5.19
CA ALA A 89 6.75 -0.68 4.00
C ALA A 89 7.40 -1.40 2.80
N GLY A 90 7.97 -2.60 3.01
CA GLY A 90 8.73 -3.30 1.98
C GLY A 90 9.90 -2.44 1.50
N ASP A 91 9.94 -2.18 0.18
CA ASP A 91 10.97 -1.32 -0.43
C ASP A 91 10.73 0.20 -0.25
N GLY A 92 9.70 0.61 0.51
CA GLY A 92 9.39 2.01 0.79
C GLY A 92 8.86 2.80 -0.40
N THR A 93 8.40 2.16 -1.47
CA THR A 93 7.94 2.86 -2.68
C THR A 93 6.83 3.88 -2.41
N LEU A 94 5.82 3.56 -1.59
CA LEU A 94 4.73 4.49 -1.31
C LEU A 94 5.24 5.70 -0.53
N SER A 95 6.00 5.48 0.56
CA SER A 95 6.67 6.56 1.29
C SER A 95 7.51 7.45 0.39
N ARG A 96 8.28 6.88 -0.54
CA ARG A 96 9.10 7.66 -1.48
C ARG A 96 8.25 8.59 -2.35
N PHE A 97 7.13 8.10 -2.90
CA PHE A 97 6.24 8.94 -3.70
C PHE A 97 5.52 10.00 -2.85
N LEU A 98 5.11 9.67 -1.63
CA LEU A 98 4.50 10.63 -0.71
C LEU A 98 5.48 11.75 -0.31
N ARG A 99 6.76 11.45 -0.09
CA ARG A 99 7.79 12.48 0.14
C ARG A 99 7.98 13.40 -1.05
N GLN A 100 7.82 12.90 -2.28
CA GLN A 100 7.86 13.73 -3.48
C GLN A 100 6.67 14.70 -3.57
N GLU A 101 5.53 14.35 -2.95
CA GLU A 101 4.38 15.25 -2.76
C GLU A 101 4.50 16.11 -1.49
N GLY A 102 5.68 16.15 -0.85
CA GLY A 102 5.95 17.00 0.32
C GLY A 102 5.52 16.42 1.67
N ILE A 103 5.05 15.17 1.72
CA ILE A 103 4.59 14.55 2.95
C ILE A 103 5.76 14.07 3.81
N GLN A 104 5.71 14.41 5.10
CA GLN A 104 6.63 13.89 6.11
C GLN A 104 6.22 12.47 6.53
N VAL A 105 6.68 11.48 5.77
CA VAL A 105 6.44 10.06 6.05
C VAL A 105 7.72 9.30 6.34
N ARG A 106 7.69 8.49 7.41
CA ARG A 106 8.75 7.54 7.76
C ARG A 106 8.35 6.14 7.31
N ALA A 107 9.27 5.42 6.65
CA ALA A 107 9.06 4.04 6.23
C ALA A 107 9.78 3.09 7.19
N THR A 108 9.08 2.07 7.68
CA THR A 108 9.65 1.02 8.54
C THR A 108 9.27 -0.36 8.06
N ASP A 109 10.22 -1.29 8.16
CA ASP A 109 10.02 -2.70 7.86
C ASP A 109 10.95 -3.56 8.74
N ASN A 110 10.59 -4.81 9.01
CA ASN A 110 11.41 -5.71 9.82
C ASN A 110 12.47 -6.49 9.03
N TYR A 111 12.41 -6.40 7.70
CA TYR A 111 13.27 -7.07 6.73
C TYR A 111 13.11 -8.60 6.71
N SER A 112 11.99 -9.12 7.20
CA SER A 112 11.71 -10.57 7.19
C SER A 112 11.65 -11.17 5.79
N TRP A 113 11.42 -10.34 4.76
CA TRP A 113 11.32 -10.73 3.34
C TRP A 113 12.56 -10.31 2.52
N HIS A 114 13.75 -10.33 3.14
CA HIS A 114 15.02 -10.00 2.48
C HIS A 114 15.42 -10.95 1.34
N ASP A 115 14.78 -12.13 1.25
CA ASP A 115 14.93 -13.08 0.14
C ASP A 115 14.36 -12.56 -1.18
N ARG A 116 13.39 -11.63 -1.10
CA ARG A 116 12.62 -11.13 -2.25
C ARG A 116 12.61 -9.60 -2.39
N ILE A 117 12.77 -8.86 -1.30
CA ILE A 117 12.81 -7.39 -1.27
C ILE A 117 14.25 -6.93 -1.03
N SER A 118 14.71 -6.01 -1.86
CA SER A 118 15.92 -5.23 -1.59
C SER A 118 15.52 -3.97 -0.83
N PHE A 119 15.81 -3.90 0.46
CA PHE A 119 15.46 -2.78 1.32
C PHE A 119 16.40 -1.60 1.12
N PRO A 120 15.90 -0.43 0.68
CA PRO A 120 16.72 0.78 0.58
C PRO A 120 17.07 1.37 1.95
N ALA A 121 18.13 2.17 2.01
CA ALA A 121 18.60 2.80 3.26
C ALA A 121 17.58 3.77 3.89
N ASP A 122 16.62 4.29 3.12
CA ASP A 122 15.56 5.18 3.59
C ASP A 122 14.33 4.42 4.15
N VAL A 123 14.39 3.09 4.22
CA VAL A 123 13.47 2.23 4.99
C VAL A 123 14.18 1.79 6.26
N GLU A 124 13.75 2.32 7.40
CA GLU A 124 14.34 1.98 8.69
C GLU A 124 14.00 0.54 9.07
N ARG A 125 15.01 -0.24 9.44
CA ARG A 125 14.82 -1.60 9.96
C ARG A 125 14.27 -1.55 11.38
N LEU A 126 12.95 -1.59 11.50
CA LEU A 126 12.24 -1.53 12.78
C LEU A 126 10.90 -2.27 12.68
N GLU A 127 10.64 -3.14 13.65
CA GLU A 127 9.36 -3.85 13.76
C GLU A 127 8.18 -2.90 13.93
N ALA A 128 7.04 -3.22 13.33
CA ALA A 128 5.89 -2.31 13.23
C ALA A 128 5.40 -1.82 14.59
N ILE A 129 5.24 -2.72 15.58
CA ILE A 129 4.81 -2.37 16.95
C ILE A 129 5.83 -1.42 17.60
N ALA A 130 7.12 -1.72 17.45
CA ALA A 130 8.18 -0.88 18.00
C ALA A 130 8.21 0.51 17.32
N ALA A 131 7.99 0.57 16.00
CA ALA A 131 7.91 1.82 15.25
C ALA A 131 6.72 2.68 15.68
N ILE A 132 5.52 2.09 15.82
CA ILE A 132 4.31 2.79 16.27
C ILE A 132 4.55 3.40 17.66
N ARG A 133 5.10 2.62 18.60
CA ARG A 133 5.38 3.09 19.96
C ARG A 133 6.47 4.16 20.01
N LYS A 134 7.54 4.00 19.22
CA LYS A 134 8.68 4.93 19.17
C LYS A 134 8.27 6.29 18.61
N TYR A 135 7.48 6.29 17.53
CA TYR A 135 7.17 7.50 16.78
C TYR A 135 5.84 8.14 17.15
N ALA A 136 4.94 7.39 17.80
CA ALA A 136 3.59 7.85 18.17
C ALA A 136 2.91 8.65 17.04
N PRO A 137 2.81 8.10 15.82
CA PRO A 137 2.32 8.83 14.66
C PRO A 137 0.83 9.15 14.80
N GLU A 138 0.39 10.19 14.09
CA GLU A 138 -1.03 10.50 13.91
C GLU A 138 -1.66 9.73 12.75
N VAL A 139 -0.87 9.45 11.71
CA VAL A 139 -1.31 8.67 10.54
C VAL A 139 -0.43 7.44 10.38
N VAL A 140 -1.06 6.27 10.32
CA VAL A 140 -0.39 5.02 9.97
C VAL A 140 -0.84 4.59 8.58
N LEU A 141 0.11 4.19 7.74
CA LEU A 141 -0.13 3.57 6.44
C LEU A 141 0.37 2.13 6.44
N CYS A 142 -0.34 1.23 5.78
CA CYS A 142 0.19 -0.08 5.45
C CYS A 142 -0.36 -0.54 4.10
N SER A 143 0.52 -0.99 3.20
CA SER A 143 0.11 -1.47 1.89
C SER A 143 0.44 -2.95 1.77
N TRP A 144 -0.60 -3.79 1.70
CA TRP A 144 -0.51 -5.25 1.70
C TRP A 144 0.08 -5.82 3.00
N PRO A 145 -0.52 -5.54 4.17
CA PRO A 145 -0.12 -6.17 5.42
C PRO A 145 -0.21 -7.71 5.31
N PRO A 146 0.74 -8.47 5.90
CA PRO A 146 0.61 -9.91 6.04
C PRO A 146 -0.71 -10.29 6.70
N SER A 147 -1.34 -11.37 6.26
CA SER A 147 -2.58 -11.83 6.87
C SER A 147 -2.36 -12.28 8.32
N GLN A 148 -3.34 -12.01 9.18
CA GLN A 148 -3.30 -12.38 10.61
C GLN A 148 -2.07 -11.83 11.35
N ASN A 149 -1.51 -10.71 10.88
CA ASN A 149 -0.45 -10.01 11.61
C ASN A 149 -0.96 -9.53 12.99
N ASN A 150 -0.04 -9.27 13.91
CA ASN A 150 -0.39 -8.80 15.26
C ASN A 150 -0.22 -7.28 15.45
N PHE A 151 0.38 -6.58 14.47
CA PHE A 151 0.72 -5.16 14.64
C PHE A 151 -0.46 -4.23 14.40
N GLU A 152 -1.48 -4.64 13.63
CA GLU A 152 -2.66 -3.82 13.39
C GLU A 152 -3.48 -3.55 14.65
N ARG A 153 -3.49 -4.50 15.60
CA ARG A 153 -4.02 -4.28 16.94
C ARG A 153 -3.37 -3.10 17.64
N GLU A 154 -2.04 -2.99 17.55
CA GLU A 154 -1.28 -1.89 18.17
C GLU A 154 -1.67 -0.54 17.54
N VAL A 155 -1.93 -0.50 16.23
CA VAL A 155 -2.41 0.71 15.55
C VAL A 155 -3.70 1.22 16.20
N PHE A 156 -4.68 0.34 16.43
CA PHE A 156 -5.96 0.73 17.03
C PHE A 156 -5.83 1.12 18.51
N GLN A 157 -4.90 0.50 19.24
CA GLN A 157 -4.66 0.76 20.66
C GLN A 157 -3.83 2.02 20.92
N THR A 158 -3.03 2.48 19.95
CA THR A 158 -2.14 3.63 20.13
C THR A 158 -2.89 4.95 20.10
N ALA A 159 -2.89 5.70 21.21
CA ALA A 159 -3.70 6.91 21.40
C ALA A 159 -3.42 8.04 20.39
N SER A 160 -2.17 8.20 19.94
CA SER A 160 -1.78 9.23 18.97
C SER A 160 -2.41 9.01 17.59
N VAL A 161 -2.64 7.75 17.20
CA VAL A 161 -3.11 7.39 15.86
C VAL A 161 -4.53 7.90 15.68
N ARG A 162 -4.72 8.79 14.71
CA ARG A 162 -6.03 9.34 14.30
C ARG A 162 -6.55 8.70 13.02
N ILE A 163 -5.64 8.33 12.13
CA ILE A 163 -5.96 7.73 10.84
C ILE A 163 -5.12 6.47 10.65
N TYR A 164 -5.77 5.38 10.25
CA TYR A 164 -5.11 4.23 9.66
C TYR A 164 -5.65 4.02 8.25
N LEU A 165 -4.78 4.10 7.24
CA LEU A 165 -5.13 3.82 5.85
C LEU A 165 -4.39 2.57 5.40
N VAL A 166 -5.15 1.57 4.96
CA VAL A 166 -4.60 0.26 4.60
C VAL A 166 -5.07 -0.16 3.22
N VAL A 167 -4.13 -0.65 2.41
CA VAL A 167 -4.42 -1.32 1.14
C VAL A 167 -4.44 -2.82 1.40
N VAL A 168 -5.56 -3.47 1.08
CA VAL A 168 -5.77 -4.91 1.29
C VAL A 168 -6.22 -5.59 0.01
N SER A 169 -6.14 -6.91 -0.02
CA SER A 169 -6.84 -7.77 -0.97
C SER A 169 -8.34 -7.77 -0.68
N ILE A 170 -9.17 -7.89 -1.73
CA ILE A 170 -10.59 -8.22 -1.58
C ILE A 170 -10.80 -9.61 -0.97
N HIS A 171 -9.79 -10.47 -1.04
CA HIS A 171 -9.82 -11.80 -0.43
C HIS A 171 -9.25 -11.71 0.99
N HIS A 172 -10.13 -11.72 2.00
CA HIS A 172 -9.75 -11.43 3.40
C HIS A 172 -8.61 -12.29 3.96
N PHE A 173 -8.47 -13.53 3.49
CA PHE A 173 -7.40 -14.43 3.94
C PHE A 173 -6.00 -14.01 3.45
N ALA A 174 -5.91 -13.14 2.44
CA ALA A 174 -4.66 -12.82 1.76
C ALA A 174 -3.88 -11.66 2.38
N SER A 175 -4.55 -10.75 3.10
CA SER A 175 -3.89 -9.59 3.72
C SER A 175 -4.69 -8.99 4.86
N GLY A 176 -3.98 -8.42 5.82
CA GLY A 176 -4.56 -7.73 6.97
C GLY A 176 -5.13 -8.67 8.02
N ASN A 177 -5.53 -8.08 9.14
CA ASN A 177 -6.14 -8.77 10.25
C ASN A 177 -7.60 -8.33 10.38
N TRP A 178 -8.46 -9.00 9.61
CA TRP A 178 -9.90 -8.75 9.60
C TRP A 178 -10.57 -9.01 10.95
N SER A 179 -9.99 -9.86 11.81
CA SER A 179 -10.49 -10.05 13.17
C SER A 179 -10.26 -8.81 14.03
N ASP A 180 -9.08 -8.18 13.93
CA ASP A 180 -8.79 -6.92 14.61
C ASP A 180 -9.61 -5.76 14.02
N TYR A 181 -9.78 -5.71 12.69
CA TYR A 181 -10.63 -4.69 12.05
C TYR A 181 -12.07 -4.72 12.53
N ALA A 182 -12.64 -5.92 12.71
CA ALA A 182 -14.02 -6.11 13.12
C ALA A 182 -14.24 -5.95 14.64
N SER A 183 -13.23 -6.24 15.46
CA SER A 183 -13.35 -6.22 16.92
C SER A 183 -13.00 -4.88 17.56
N GLN A 184 -12.21 -4.04 16.89
CA GLN A 184 -11.90 -2.70 17.37
C GLN A 184 -13.15 -1.81 17.42
N GLN A 185 -13.21 -0.91 18.41
CA GLN A 185 -14.34 0.02 18.61
C GLN A 185 -13.93 1.50 18.58
N SER A 186 -12.63 1.76 18.48
CA SER A 186 -12.07 3.12 18.59
C SER A 186 -12.08 3.87 17.27
N PHE A 187 -12.30 3.20 16.14
CA PHE A 187 -12.27 3.79 14.80
C PHE A 187 -13.54 3.46 14.01
N ALA A 188 -14.03 4.44 13.27
CA ALA A 188 -14.95 4.22 12.16
C ALA A 188 -14.18 3.67 10.97
N MET A 189 -14.60 2.52 10.44
CA MET A 189 -14.02 1.89 9.24
C MET A 189 -14.84 2.27 8.01
N GLU A 190 -14.16 2.77 6.97
CA GLU A 190 -14.75 3.16 5.70
C GLU A 190 -14.03 2.47 4.54
N HIS A 191 -14.79 1.84 3.64
CA HIS A 191 -14.25 1.37 2.36
C HIS A 191 -14.08 2.57 1.41
N ARG A 192 -12.93 2.63 0.73
CA ARG A 192 -12.55 3.73 -0.18
C ARG A 192 -12.41 3.23 -1.63
N PRO A 193 -13.52 2.84 -2.28
CA PRO A 193 -13.49 2.41 -3.68
C PRO A 193 -12.98 3.50 -4.62
N ASP A 194 -13.12 4.77 -4.21
CA ASP A 194 -12.60 5.91 -4.93
C ASP A 194 -11.06 5.96 -4.98
N LEU A 195 -10.39 5.43 -3.94
CA LEU A 195 -8.93 5.23 -3.88
C LEU A 195 -8.53 3.90 -4.50
N ALA A 196 -9.27 2.82 -4.23
CA ALA A 196 -8.96 1.48 -4.72
C ALA A 196 -8.86 1.44 -6.25
N ARG A 197 -9.74 2.15 -6.97
CA ARG A 197 -9.70 2.27 -8.45
C ARG A 197 -8.48 3.01 -9.00
N LEU A 198 -7.69 3.67 -8.14
CA LEU A 198 -6.47 4.38 -8.51
C LEU A 198 -5.22 3.51 -8.33
N LEU A 199 -5.36 2.34 -7.71
CA LEU A 199 -4.30 1.33 -7.64
C LEU A 199 -4.23 0.54 -8.94
N LEU A 200 -3.01 0.13 -9.29
CA LEU A 200 -2.72 -0.52 -10.57
C LEU A 200 -2.02 -1.86 -10.35
N PRO A 201 -2.27 -2.84 -11.24
CA PRO A 201 -3.27 -2.82 -12.31
C PRO A 201 -4.70 -2.99 -11.76
N PRO A 202 -5.75 -2.57 -12.49
CA PRO A 202 -7.14 -2.67 -11.99
C PRO A 202 -7.61 -4.11 -11.75
N GLU A 203 -6.97 -5.10 -12.38
CA GLU A 203 -7.25 -6.52 -12.19
C GLU A 203 -6.68 -7.10 -10.87
N LEU A 204 -6.00 -6.29 -10.06
CA LEU A 204 -5.32 -6.72 -8.83
C LEU A 204 -6.29 -7.29 -7.77
N GLY A 205 -7.55 -6.85 -7.76
CA GLY A 205 -8.51 -7.25 -6.75
C GLY A 205 -8.12 -6.74 -5.35
N CYS A 206 -7.96 -5.43 -5.22
CA CYS A 206 -7.64 -4.77 -3.96
C CYS A 206 -8.79 -3.90 -3.47
N ASP A 207 -8.75 -3.60 -2.17
CA ASP A 207 -9.59 -2.62 -1.50
C ASP A 207 -8.71 -1.67 -0.68
N VAL A 208 -9.25 -0.50 -0.34
CA VAL A 208 -8.60 0.48 0.53
C VAL A 208 -9.54 0.76 1.68
N LEU A 209 -9.09 0.51 2.90
CA LEU A 209 -9.84 0.81 4.10
C LEU A 209 -9.25 2.05 4.76
N LEU A 210 -10.12 2.98 5.15
CA LEU A 210 -9.78 4.15 5.92
C LEU A 210 -10.45 4.05 7.28
N PHE A 211 -9.63 3.97 8.32
CA PHE A 211 -10.06 4.01 9.71
C PHE A 211 -9.83 5.42 10.25
N ARG A 212 -10.87 6.02 10.83
CA ARG A 212 -10.78 7.32 11.53
C ARG A 212 -11.16 7.16 12.99
N ARG A 213 -10.31 7.64 13.91
CA ARG A 213 -10.57 7.52 15.35
C ARG A 213 -11.86 8.25 15.72
N ASN A 214 -12.74 7.58 16.44
CA ASN A 214 -14.00 8.13 16.94
C ASN A 214 -13.70 9.31 17.89
N GLY A 215 -14.40 10.43 17.72
CA GLY A 215 -14.24 11.63 18.54
C GLY A 215 -13.15 12.62 18.09
N SER A 216 -12.46 12.40 16.96
CA SER A 216 -11.49 13.37 16.42
C SER A 216 -12.12 14.55 15.63
N ARG A 217 -13.39 14.89 15.91
CA ARG A 217 -14.12 16.01 15.28
C ARG A 217 -14.50 17.03 16.36
N ALA A 218 -13.53 17.85 16.79
CA ALA A 218 -13.78 19.06 17.57
C ALA A 218 -12.56 19.98 17.53
N GLU A 219 -12.31 20.67 16.41
CA GLU A 219 -11.40 21.86 16.36
C GLU A 219 -11.43 22.58 15.00
N SER A 220 -12.62 22.78 14.41
CA SER A 220 -12.75 23.65 13.22
C SER A 220 -14.01 24.52 13.24
N SER A 221 -14.52 24.85 14.44
CA SER A 221 -15.68 25.75 14.60
C SER A 221 -15.68 26.46 15.96
N ARG A 222 -14.52 27.00 16.37
CA ARG A 222 -14.42 28.02 17.43
C ARG A 222 -13.44 29.09 16.98
N GLY A 223 -13.95 30.11 16.31
CA GLY A 223 -13.16 31.22 15.80
C GLY A 223 -13.98 32.17 14.97
N GLU A 224 -15.21 32.50 15.41
CA GLU A 224 -15.95 33.69 14.95
C GLU A 224 -17.10 33.92 15.93
N HIS A 225 -16.74 34.53 17.07
CA HIS A 225 -17.54 35.41 17.90
C HIS A 225 -16.68 35.73 19.13
N ASP A 226 -15.91 36.81 19.00
CA ASP A 226 -15.83 37.92 19.96
C ASP A 226 -15.18 39.12 19.28
#